data_AF-A0A6A4I017-F1
#
_entry.id   AF-A0A6A4I017-F1
#
_cell.length_a   1.000
_cell.length_b   1.000
_cell.length_c   1.000
_cell.angle_alpha   90.00
_cell.angle_beta   90.00
_cell.angle_gamma   90.00
#
_symmetry.space_group_name_H-M   'P 1'
#
loop_
_entity.id
_entity.type
_entity.pdbx_description
1 polymer ?
#
loop_
_entity_poly.entity_id
_entity_poly.type
_entity_poly.pdbx_seq_one_letter_code
_entity_poly.pdbx_strand_id
1 'polypeptide(L)'
;MWRMALWALSPNAFAKDKLATHCFVLGLDVRLDPPSPAQLFRLREIAVLPRTRVHELLQEQDTAQHHIDDWLKDERGDNTAQIVVFAPGLLRFLWFSIRDIGDRQNKEVDGLGRLVMDNVPAALQAAVEIGDTSNNEALN
;
A
#
# COMPACT_ATOMS: atom_id res chain seq x y z
N MET A 1 -7.65 -10.88 -12.18
CA MET A 1 -6.94 -9.90 -13.03
C MET A 1 -6.73 -8.65 -12.20
N TRP A 2 -5.59 -8.56 -11.49
CA TRP A 2 -5.31 -7.49 -10.53
C TRP A 2 -4.53 -6.37 -11.22
N ARG A 3 -5.23 -5.52 -11.98
CA ARG A 3 -4.66 -4.32 -12.61
C ARG A 3 -5.13 -3.08 -11.86
N MET A 4 -4.76 -2.94 -10.59
CA MET A 4 -4.79 -1.61 -9.96
C MET A 4 -3.42 -0.99 -10.19
N ALA A 5 -3.34 -0.13 -11.20
CA ALA A 5 -2.14 0.60 -11.52
C ALA A 5 -1.79 1.52 -10.36
N LEU A 6 -0.51 1.55 -10.00
CA LEU A 6 0.05 2.53 -9.08
C LEU A 6 -0.22 3.98 -9.54
N TRP A 7 -0.73 4.18 -10.77
CA TRP A 7 -1.44 5.38 -11.20
C TRP A 7 -2.38 5.96 -10.13
N ALA A 8 -3.02 5.13 -9.31
CA ALA A 8 -3.87 5.62 -8.22
C ALA A 8 -3.13 6.46 -7.15
N LEU A 9 -1.79 6.35 -7.09
CA LEU A 9 -0.87 7.20 -6.32
C LEU A 9 -0.45 8.48 -7.04
N SER A 10 -0.73 8.61 -8.34
CA SER A 10 -0.40 9.84 -9.06
C SER A 10 -1.25 10.98 -8.49
N PRO A 11 -0.62 12.03 -7.96
CA PRO A 11 -1.36 13.20 -7.47
C PRO A 11 -2.08 13.96 -8.60
N ASN A 12 -1.78 13.62 -9.86
CA ASN A 12 -2.37 14.22 -11.07
C ASN A 12 -3.58 13.44 -11.59
N ALA A 13 -3.82 12.25 -11.04
CA ALA A 13 -4.81 11.32 -11.57
C ALA A 13 -6.22 11.47 -10.96
N PHE A 14 -6.39 12.28 -9.92
CA PHE A 14 -7.61 12.28 -9.11
C PHE A 14 -7.94 13.64 -8.47
N ALA A 15 -9.12 13.71 -7.86
CA ALA A 15 -9.60 14.83 -7.07
C ALA A 15 -8.58 15.26 -6.00
N LYS A 16 -8.55 16.57 -5.71
CA LYS A 16 -7.57 17.27 -4.87
C LYS A 16 -7.38 16.65 -3.47
N ASP A 17 -8.38 15.96 -2.96
CA ASP A 17 -8.50 15.39 -1.61
C ASP A 17 -8.30 13.86 -1.56
N LYS A 18 -7.96 13.19 -2.66
CA LYS A 18 -7.94 11.72 -2.70
C LYS A 18 -6.98 11.10 -1.68
N LEU A 19 -5.83 11.72 -1.42
CA LEU A 19 -4.86 11.20 -0.45
C LEU A 19 -5.36 11.28 0.99
N ALA A 20 -6.24 12.24 1.29
CA ALA A 20 -6.90 12.35 2.58
C ALA A 20 -8.08 11.36 2.74
N THR A 21 -8.75 11.01 1.64
CA THR A 21 -10.00 10.22 1.68
C THR A 21 -9.82 8.73 1.42
N HIS A 22 -8.69 8.31 0.85
CA HIS A 22 -8.41 6.92 0.47
C HIS A 22 -7.10 6.41 1.04
N CYS A 23 -7.06 5.11 1.31
CA CYS A 23 -5.86 4.39 1.73
C CYS A 23 -5.44 3.40 0.65
N PHE A 24 -4.14 3.20 0.54
CA PHE A 24 -3.53 2.10 -0.18
C PHE A 24 -3.53 0.88 0.72
N VAL A 25 -4.11 -0.22 0.26
CA VAL A 25 -4.27 -1.43 1.05
C VAL A 25 -3.43 -2.53 0.44
N LEU A 26 -2.55 -3.12 1.24
CA LEU A 26 -1.79 -4.32 0.92
C LEU A 26 -2.33 -5.46 1.77
N GLY A 27 -3.06 -6.39 1.15
CA GLY A 27 -3.53 -7.60 1.81
C GLY A 27 -2.56 -8.74 1.56
N LEU A 28 -2.14 -9.40 2.64
CA LEU A 28 -1.23 -10.52 2.64
C LEU A 28 -1.92 -11.74 3.26
N ASP A 29 -1.67 -12.91 2.69
CA ASP A 29 -2.01 -14.19 3.32
C ASP A 29 -0.76 -14.83 3.92
N VAL A 30 -0.93 -15.63 4.97
CA VAL A 30 0.11 -16.54 5.45
C VAL A 30 0.17 -17.76 4.55
N ARG A 31 1.39 -18.18 4.15
CA ARG A 31 1.61 -19.47 3.50
C ARG A 31 1.61 -20.57 4.56
N LEU A 32 0.80 -21.61 4.34
CA LEU A 32 0.74 -22.76 5.26
C LEU A 32 2.05 -23.57 5.26
N ASP A 33 2.76 -23.59 4.13
CA ASP A 33 4.05 -24.26 3.95
C ASP A 33 5.04 -23.29 3.27
N PRO A 34 5.63 -22.34 4.02
CA PRO A 34 6.51 -21.33 3.44
C PRO A 34 7.88 -21.95 3.10
N PRO A 35 8.45 -21.69 1.91
CA PRO A 35 9.77 -22.21 1.55
C PRO A 35 10.90 -21.69 2.46
N SER A 36 10.69 -20.52 3.09
CA SER A 36 11.58 -19.91 4.07
C SER A 36 10.82 -18.92 4.95
N PRO A 37 11.35 -18.52 6.13
CA PRO A 37 10.72 -17.49 6.95
C PRO A 37 10.53 -16.15 6.23
N ALA A 38 11.43 -15.79 5.30
CA ALA A 38 11.32 -14.58 4.49
C ALA A 38 10.13 -14.62 3.52
N GLN A 39 9.64 -15.81 3.20
CA GLN A 39 8.50 -16.06 2.31
C GLN A 39 7.26 -16.51 3.08
N LEU A 40 7.14 -16.11 4.35
CA LEU A 40 5.98 -16.44 5.19
C LEU A 40 4.66 -15.92 4.60
N PHE A 41 4.72 -14.75 3.97
CA PHE A 41 3.55 -14.10 3.39
C PHE A 41 3.51 -14.26 1.88
N ARG A 42 2.31 -14.16 1.31
CA ARG A 42 2.10 -13.97 -0.13
C ARG A 42 1.17 -12.79 -0.34
N LEU A 43 1.34 -12.10 -1.46
CA LEU A 43 0.48 -10.97 -1.77
C LEU A 43 -0.91 -11.49 -2.17
N ARG A 44 -1.95 -11.12 -1.42
CA ARG A 44 -3.35 -11.43 -1.74
C ARG A 44 -3.94 -10.35 -2.63
N GLU A 45 -3.78 -9.10 -2.23
CA GLU A 45 -4.38 -7.97 -2.93
C GLU A 45 -3.58 -6.67 -2.76
N ILE A 46 -3.71 -5.80 -3.76
CA ILE A 46 -3.35 -4.39 -3.71
C ILE A 46 -4.58 -3.61 -4.12
N ALA A 47 -5.07 -2.74 -3.24
CA ALA A 47 -6.28 -1.96 -3.46
C ALA A 47 -6.11 -0.50 -3.05
N VAL A 48 -6.96 0.38 -3.60
CA VAL A 48 -7.14 1.74 -3.10
C VAL A 48 -8.56 1.86 -2.62
N LEU A 49 -8.73 1.95 -1.31
CA LEU A 49 -10.03 1.87 -0.66
C LEU A 49 -10.33 3.20 0.04
N PRO A 50 -11.59 3.66 0.03
CA PRO A 50 -12.01 4.76 0.89
C PRO A 50 -11.70 4.45 2.35
N ARG A 51 -11.40 5.47 3.16
CA ARG A 51 -11.18 5.31 4.61
C ARG A 51 -12.35 4.58 5.29
N THR A 52 -13.58 4.79 4.84
CA THR A 52 -14.76 4.07 5.37
C THR A 52 -14.68 2.55 5.16
N ARG A 53 -14.21 2.09 3.99
CA ARG A 53 -14.04 0.65 3.76
C ARG A 53 -12.87 0.08 4.55
N VAL A 54 -11.80 0.85 4.73
CA VAL A 54 -10.68 0.42 5.61
C VAL A 54 -11.14 0.28 7.06
N HIS A 55 -11.98 1.19 7.54
CA HIS A 55 -12.58 1.08 8.87
C HIS A 55 -13.36 -0.23 9.03
N GLU A 56 -14.20 -0.59 8.06
CA GLU A 56 -14.91 -1.88 8.05
C GLU A 56 -13.91 -3.07 8.10
N LEU A 57 -12.84 -3.02 7.31
CA LEU A 57 -11.80 -4.07 7.33
C LEU A 57 -11.10 -4.19 8.69
N LEU A 58 -10.85 -3.08 9.38
CA LEU A 58 -10.26 -3.10 10.73
C LEU A 58 -11.20 -3.79 11.73
N GLN A 59 -12.51 -3.55 11.61
CA GLN A 59 -13.54 -4.22 12.42
C GLN A 59 -13.63 -5.71 12.09
N GLU A 60 -13.59 -6.08 10.81
CA GLU A 60 -13.61 -7.48 10.35
C GLU A 60 -12.39 -8.29 10.83
N GLN A 61 -11.26 -7.63 11.12
CA GLN A 61 -10.01 -8.25 11.58
C GLN A 61 -9.85 -8.31 13.11
N ASP A 62 -10.90 -8.01 13.88
CA ASP A 62 -10.87 -7.96 15.36
C ASP A 62 -9.78 -7.01 15.90
N THR A 63 -9.56 -5.89 15.20
CA THR A 63 -8.61 -4.86 15.64
C THR A 63 -9.14 -4.20 16.92
N ALA A 64 -8.29 -4.08 17.95
CA ALA A 64 -8.69 -3.45 19.19
C ALA A 64 -9.23 -2.03 18.97
N GLN A 65 -10.37 -1.70 19.59
CA GLN A 65 -11.11 -0.45 19.33
C GLN A 65 -10.25 0.81 19.49
N HIS A 66 -9.35 0.84 20.49
CA HIS A 66 -8.48 1.99 20.69
C HIS A 66 -7.54 2.26 19.51
N HIS A 67 -7.07 1.22 18.81
CA HIS A 67 -6.28 1.39 17.58
C HIS A 67 -7.13 1.93 16.42
N ILE A 68 -8.39 1.51 16.33
CA ILE A 68 -9.34 2.04 15.34
C ILE A 68 -9.60 3.53 15.63
N ASP A 69 -9.85 3.87 16.89
CA ASP A 69 -10.13 5.25 17.32
C ASP A 69 -8.94 6.17 17.07
N ASP A 70 -7.72 5.71 17.36
CA ASP A 70 -6.48 6.45 17.09
C ASP A 70 -6.30 6.65 15.57
N TRP A 71 -6.55 5.62 14.77
CA TRP A 71 -6.47 5.70 13.31
C TRP A 71 -7.50 6.65 12.69
N LEU A 72 -8.73 6.66 13.23
CA LEU A 72 -9.80 7.57 12.79
C LEU A 72 -9.44 9.03 13.06
N LYS A 73 -8.76 9.31 14.18
CA LYS A 73 -8.30 10.65 14.57
C LYS A 73 -7.01 11.09 13.87
N ASP A 74 -6.26 10.17 13.25
CA ASP A 74 -5.00 10.47 12.57
C ASP A 74 -5.25 11.08 11.18
N GLU A 75 -5.53 12.39 11.18
CA GLU A 75 -5.68 13.23 9.99
C GLU A 75 -4.37 14.00 9.71
N ARG A 76 -3.66 13.60 8.65
CA ARG A 76 -2.38 14.21 8.25
C ARG A 76 -2.48 15.16 7.06
N GLY A 77 -3.69 15.40 6.57
CA GLY A 77 -4.00 16.35 5.49
C GLY A 77 -3.84 15.80 4.07
N ASP A 78 -4.19 16.64 3.09
CA ASP A 78 -4.40 16.29 1.68
C ASP A 78 -3.15 15.85 0.91
N ASN A 79 -1.96 16.01 1.49
CA ASN A 79 -0.69 15.68 0.85
C ASN A 79 -0.05 14.43 1.44
N THR A 80 -0.74 13.73 2.33
CA THR A 80 -0.22 12.51 2.97
C THR A 80 -0.99 11.31 2.49
N ALA A 81 -0.30 10.39 1.83
CA ALA A 81 -0.86 9.10 1.49
C ALA A 81 -0.69 8.14 2.65
N GLN A 82 -1.69 7.28 2.83
CA GLN A 82 -1.68 6.24 3.84
C GLN A 82 -1.64 4.85 3.20
N ILE A 83 -0.70 4.02 3.62
CA ILE A 83 -0.65 2.59 3.28
C ILE A 83 -1.02 1.78 4.52
N VAL A 84 -1.95 0.85 4.35
CA VAL A 84 -2.43 -0.08 5.37
C VAL A 84 -2.05 -1.48 4.91
N VAL A 85 -1.27 -2.18 5.73
CA VAL A 85 -0.87 -3.56 5.47
C VAL A 85 -1.64 -4.47 6.39
N PHE A 86 -2.47 -5.35 5.80
CA PHE A 86 -3.18 -6.40 6.51
C PHE A 86 -2.48 -7.72 6.25
N ALA A 87 -2.05 -8.40 7.31
CA ALA A 87 -1.74 -9.82 7.29
C ALA A 87 -2.31 -10.49 8.54
N PRO A 88 -2.57 -11.80 8.54
CA PRO A 88 -2.98 -12.51 9.74
C PRO A 88 -2.03 -12.24 10.91
N GLY A 89 -2.56 -11.65 12.00
CA GLY A 89 -1.78 -11.28 13.18
C GLY A 89 -0.88 -10.05 13.04
N LEU A 90 -0.94 -9.33 11.90
CA LEU A 90 -0.12 -8.15 11.63
C LEU A 90 -0.94 -7.03 10.98
N LEU A 91 -1.00 -5.90 11.68
CA LEU A 91 -1.51 -4.65 11.15
C LEU A 91 -0.37 -3.62 11.15
N ARG A 92 -0.15 -2.95 10.01
CA ARG A 92 0.81 -1.85 9.89
C ARG A 92 0.22 -0.68 9.12
N PHE A 93 0.58 0.51 9.56
CA PHE A 93 0.25 1.76 8.91
C PHE A 93 1.55 2.48 8.55
N LEU A 94 1.64 2.94 7.30
CA LEU A 94 2.74 3.74 6.79
C LEU A 94 2.16 5.02 6.21
N TRP A 95 2.83 6.14 6.47
CA TRP A 95 2.45 7.44 5.93
C TRP A 95 3.63 8.01 5.16
N PHE A 96 3.36 8.58 3.99
CA PHE A 96 4.33 9.39 3.28
C PHE A 96 3.69 10.69 2.85
N SER A 97 4.37 11.80 3.17
CA SER A 97 3.91 13.14 2.82
C SER A 97 4.63 13.60 1.56
N ILE A 98 3.87 14.12 0.61
CA ILE A 98 4.37 14.63 -0.66
C ILE A 98 4.54 16.14 -0.50
N ARG A 99 5.78 16.60 -0.46
CA ARG A 99 6.14 17.98 -0.08
C ARG A 99 5.66 19.06 -1.05
N ASP A 100 5.24 18.72 -2.27
CA ASP A 100 4.85 19.71 -3.28
C ASP A 100 3.98 19.09 -4.39
N ILE A 101 2.66 19.10 -4.21
CA ILE A 101 1.70 18.61 -5.21
C ILE A 101 1.30 19.72 -6.20
N GLY A 102 1.27 20.98 -5.77
CA GLY A 102 0.72 22.11 -6.54
C GLY A 102 1.36 22.34 -7.90
N ASP A 103 2.69 22.27 -7.99
CA ASP A 103 3.41 22.48 -9.25
C ASP A 103 3.45 21.23 -10.16
N ARG A 104 3.18 20.04 -9.60
CA ARG A 104 3.18 18.77 -10.34
C ARG A 104 1.81 18.41 -10.94
N GLN A 105 0.71 18.89 -10.35
CA GLN A 105 -0.66 18.64 -10.83
C GLN A 105 -0.91 19.14 -12.26
N ASN A 106 -0.15 20.13 -12.72
CA ASN A 106 -0.26 20.69 -14.07
C ASN A 106 0.65 20.05 -15.12
N LYS A 107 1.43 19.01 -14.76
CA LYS A 107 2.26 18.28 -15.73
C LYS A 107 1.56 16.99 -16.11
N GLU A 108 1.30 16.80 -17.41
CA GLU A 108 0.93 15.48 -17.94
C GLU A 108 1.96 14.46 -17.45
N VAL A 109 1.47 13.33 -16.93
CA VAL A 109 2.32 12.18 -16.65
C VAL A 109 2.82 11.69 -18.00
N ASP A 110 4.11 11.87 -18.27
CA ASP A 110 4.71 11.42 -19.51
C ASP A 110 4.65 9.88 -19.65
N GLY A 111 4.93 9.39 -20.86
CA GLY A 111 4.88 7.96 -21.15
C GLY A 111 5.78 7.11 -20.25
N LEU A 112 6.85 7.68 -19.70
CA LEU A 112 7.77 7.01 -18.78
C LEU A 112 7.17 6.87 -17.39
N GLY A 113 6.53 7.92 -16.87
CA GLY A 113 5.81 7.87 -15.60
C GLY A 113 4.71 6.82 -15.62
N ARG A 114 3.98 6.70 -16.73
CA ARG A 114 2.97 5.64 -16.92
C ARG A 114 3.60 4.25 -16.94
N LEU A 115 4.67 4.07 -17.71
CA LEU A 115 5.37 2.80 -17.83
C LEU A 115 5.93 2.31 -16.47
N VAL A 116 6.56 3.19 -15.70
CA VAL A 116 7.06 2.84 -14.36
C VAL A 116 5.90 2.40 -13.46
N MET A 117 4.83 3.19 -13.41
CA MET A 117 3.67 2.95 -12.54
C MET A 117 2.88 1.69 -12.91
N ASP A 118 2.86 1.30 -14.18
CA ASP A 118 2.23 0.07 -14.66
C ASP A 118 3.04 -1.19 -14.24
N ASN A 119 4.34 -1.06 -13.99
CA ASN A 119 5.21 -2.18 -13.62
C ASN A 119 5.44 -2.32 -12.10
N VAL A 120 5.23 -1.26 -11.31
CA VAL A 120 5.41 -1.33 -9.84
C VAL A 120 4.56 -2.43 -9.18
N PRO A 121 3.28 -2.66 -9.53
CA PRO A 121 2.50 -3.73 -8.89
C PRO A 121 3.13 -5.11 -9.09
N ALA A 122 3.63 -5.40 -10.30
CA ALA A 122 4.31 -6.66 -10.60
C ALA A 122 5.65 -6.77 -9.87
N ALA A 123 6.41 -5.68 -9.78
CA ALA A 123 7.66 -5.64 -9.04
C ALA A 123 7.44 -5.83 -7.53
N LEU A 124 6.41 -5.19 -6.95
CA LEU A 124 6.05 -5.35 -5.55
C LEU A 124 5.57 -6.78 -5.25
N GLN A 125 4.73 -7.34 -6.13
CA GLN A 125 4.35 -8.75 -6.03
C GLN A 125 5.59 -9.63 -6.05
N ALA A 126 6.48 -9.47 -7.02
CA ALA A 126 7.71 -10.25 -7.11
C ALA A 126 8.56 -10.12 -5.83
N ALA A 127 8.72 -8.91 -5.29
CA ALA A 127 9.47 -8.68 -4.05
C ALA A 127 8.85 -9.41 -2.84
N VAL A 128 7.52 -9.34 -2.67
CA VAL A 128 6.80 -10.07 -1.61
C VAL A 128 6.91 -11.59 -1.81
N GLU A 129 6.83 -12.06 -3.05
CA GLU A 129 6.88 -13.49 -3.37
C GLU A 129 8.27 -14.10 -3.22
N ILE A 130 9.32 -13.34 -3.56
CA ILE A 130 10.72 -13.75 -3.40
C ILE A 130 11.09 -13.77 -1.91
N GLY A 131 10.57 -12.83 -1.12
CA GLY A 131 11.04 -12.58 0.25
C GLY A 131 12.45 -11.97 0.22
N ASP A 132 12.78 -11.05 1.11
CA ASP A 132 14.10 -10.41 1.08
C ASP A 132 15.23 -11.45 1.23
N THR A 133 16.13 -11.52 0.24
CA THR A 133 17.29 -12.43 0.17
C THR A 133 18.60 -11.73 0.55
N SER A 134 18.57 -10.67 1.34
CA SER A 134 19.77 -9.97 1.83
C SER A 134 20.77 -10.85 2.63
N ASN A 135 20.56 -12.18 2.69
CA ASN A 135 21.50 -13.19 3.18
C ASN A 135 22.11 -14.13 2.10
N ASN A 136 21.95 -13.87 0.80
CA ASN A 136 22.60 -14.66 -0.26
C ASN A 136 23.94 -14.07 -0.77
N GLU A 137 24.59 -13.19 0.00
CA GLU A 137 26.00 -12.78 -0.20
C GLU A 137 26.93 -13.23 0.93
N ALA A 138 26.58 -14.31 1.63
CA ALA A 138 27.51 -14.99 2.51
C ALA A 138 27.30 -16.50 2.40
N LEU A 139 27.72 -17.10 1.27
CA LEU A 139 28.28 -18.46 1.19
C LEU A 139 28.77 -18.75 -0.25
N ASN A 140 30.11 -18.77 -0.34
CA ASN A 140 31.01 -19.17 -1.45
C ASN A 140 31.39 -18.10 -2.48
#